data_AF-A0A2G5B861-F1
#
_entry.id   AF-A0A2G5B861-F1
#
_cell.length_a   1.000
_cell.length_b   1.000
_cell.length_c   1.000
_cell.angle_alpha   90.00
_cell.angle_beta   90.00
_cell.angle_gamma   90.00
#
_symmetry.space_group_name_H-M   'P 1'
#
loop_
_entity.id
_entity.type
_entity.pdbx_description
1 polymer ?
#
loop_
_entity_poly.entity_id
_entity_poly.type
_entity_poly.pdbx_seq_one_letter_code
_entity_poly.pdbx_strand_id
1 'polypeptide(L)'
;MIMGVGVDILYAARIEAIVRRGSRYTARFARRILSQDEISYFQSSVSSCGEEAQVGYLALRWCLKEAIYKAAYPHQVLRWCDVQIFKKGSKPEANVNWIKSLADAHTHISFSHDQGMMIGYAIIEVDKLPYNNSK
;
A
#
# COMPACT_ATOMS: atom_id res chain seq x y z
N MET A 1 -15.78 -11.85 -9.65
CA MET A 1 -15.78 -10.84 -10.74
C MET A 1 -14.73 -9.78 -10.45
N ILE A 2 -14.01 -9.27 -11.46
CA ILE A 2 -13.05 -8.18 -11.23
C ILE A 2 -13.81 -6.86 -11.03
N MET A 3 -13.67 -6.26 -9.86
CA MET A 3 -14.14 -4.90 -9.55
C MET A 3 -13.26 -3.86 -10.23
N GLY A 4 -11.95 -4.05 -10.17
CA GLY A 4 -11.01 -3.12 -10.77
C GLY A 4 -9.57 -3.60 -10.70
N VAL A 5 -8.75 -2.94 -11.51
CA VAL A 5 -7.31 -3.16 -11.59
C VAL A 5 -6.60 -1.83 -11.38
N GLY A 6 -5.44 -1.89 -10.75
CA GLY A 6 -4.64 -0.71 -10.49
C GLY A 6 -3.16 -1.02 -10.60
N VAL A 7 -2.42 -0.06 -11.16
CA VAL A 7 -0.98 -0.13 -11.31
C VAL A 7 -0.36 1.19 -10.86
N ASP A 8 0.77 1.10 -10.19
CA ASP A 8 1.58 2.26 -9.84
C ASP A 8 3.05 1.99 -10.10
N ILE A 9 3.78 3.03 -10.49
CA ILE A 9 5.22 3.00 -10.64
C ILE A 9 5.84 4.11 -9.81
N LEU A 10 6.87 3.76 -9.06
CA LEU A 10 7.55 4.65 -8.13
C LEU A 10 9.05 4.63 -8.38
N TYR A 11 9.65 5.81 -8.43
CA TYR A 11 11.10 5.95 -8.36
C TYR A 11 11.54 6.12 -6.90
N ALA A 12 12.33 5.17 -6.39
CA ALA A 12 12.74 5.06 -4.99
C ALA A 12 13.46 6.31 -4.47
N ALA A 13 14.20 7.01 -5.33
CA ALA A 13 14.88 8.26 -4.99
C ALA A 13 13.93 9.34 -4.43
N ARG A 14 12.64 9.30 -4.80
CA ARG A 14 11.62 10.20 -4.23
C ARG A 14 11.40 9.96 -2.74
N ILE A 15 11.43 8.69 -2.32
CA ILE A 15 11.29 8.28 -0.91
C ILE A 15 12.62 8.48 -0.18
N GLU A 16 13.75 8.17 -0.82
CA GLU A 16 15.09 8.47 -0.28
C GLU A 16 15.23 9.95 0.06
N ALA A 17 14.77 10.84 -0.83
CA ALA A 17 14.82 12.27 -0.59
C ALA A 17 13.98 12.71 0.63
N ILE A 18 12.93 11.96 1.01
CA ILE A 18 12.16 12.21 2.23
C ILE A 18 12.92 11.70 3.45
N VAL A 19 13.49 10.48 3.36
CA VAL A 19 14.22 9.85 4.46
C VAL A 19 15.49 10.64 4.81
N ARG A 20 16.26 11.06 3.81
CA ARG A 20 17.49 11.86 3.97
C ARG A 20 17.25 13.24 4.58
N ARG A 21 16.03 13.79 4.51
CA ARG A 21 15.69 15.06 5.19
C ARG A 21 15.63 14.91 6.72
N GLY A 22 15.63 13.68 7.22
CA GLY A 22 15.74 13.37 8.64
C GLY A 22 14.47 12.75 9.23
N SER A 23 14.64 12.18 10.42
CA SER A 23 13.66 11.33 11.12
C SER A 23 12.27 11.97 11.29
N ARG A 24 12.20 13.29 11.49
CA ARG A 24 10.93 14.02 11.60
C ARG A 24 10.08 13.92 10.32
N TYR A 25 10.72 14.06 9.15
CA TYR A 25 10.04 13.99 7.86
C TYR A 25 9.62 12.56 7.55
N THR A 26 10.50 11.60 7.81
CA THR A 26 10.21 10.16 7.70
C THR A 26 8.99 9.79 8.56
N ALA A 27 8.98 10.19 9.83
CA ALA A 27 7.88 9.88 10.75
C ALA A 27 6.56 10.52 10.32
N ARG A 28 6.59 11.76 9.79
CA ARG A 28 5.39 12.42 9.26
C ARG A 28 4.86 11.71 8.02
N PHE A 29 5.75 11.26 7.14
CA PHE A 29 5.37 10.52 5.94
C PHE A 29 4.83 9.14 6.29
N ALA A 30 5.51 8.40 7.17
CA ALA A 30 5.08 7.10 7.69
C ALA A 30 3.67 7.19 8.30
N ARG A 31 3.39 8.17 9.16
CA ARG A 31 2.06 8.38 9.75
C ARG A 31 0.96 8.65 8.73
N ARG A 32 1.30 9.25 7.59
CA ARG A 32 0.32 9.51 6.52
C ARG A 32 -0.03 8.23 5.77
N ILE A 33 0.96 7.37 5.54
CA ILE A 33 0.85 6.26 4.58
C ILE A 33 0.56 4.92 5.24
N LEU A 34 1.04 4.68 6.45
CA LEU A 34 1.01 3.38 7.10
C LEU A 34 -0.27 3.22 7.95
N SER A 35 -0.78 1.99 8.04
CA SER A 35 -1.78 1.61 9.04
C SER A 35 -1.16 1.55 10.43
N GLN A 36 -1.97 1.46 11.48
CA GLN A 36 -1.48 1.45 12.87
C GLN A 36 -0.51 0.28 13.14
N ASP A 37 -0.79 -0.90 12.59
CA ASP A 37 0.08 -2.08 12.73
C ASP A 37 1.38 -1.91 11.95
N GLU A 38 1.32 -1.31 10.76
CA GLU A 38 2.51 -1.01 9.95
C GLU A 38 3.38 0.05 10.61
N ILE A 39 2.79 1.07 11.25
CA ILE A 39 3.52 2.07 12.04
C ILE A 39 4.25 1.38 13.19
N SER A 40 3.56 0.51 13.92
CA SER A 40 4.14 -0.22 15.06
C SER A 40 5.35 -1.05 14.62
N TYR A 41 5.22 -1.80 13.51
CA TYR A 41 6.32 -2.57 12.94
C TYR A 41 7.45 -1.69 12.39
N PHE A 42 7.11 -0.58 11.72
CA PHE A 42 8.09 0.36 11.19
C PHE A 42 8.95 0.96 12.31
N GLN A 43 8.34 1.32 13.43
CA GLN A 43 9.03 1.88 14.59
C GLN A 43 9.89 0.84 15.33
N SER A 44 9.38 -0.37 15.52
CA SER A 44 10.08 -1.40 16.30
C SER A 44 11.18 -2.13 15.53
N SER A 45 11.00 -2.35 14.23
CA SER A 45 11.85 -3.26 13.45
C SER A 45 12.56 -2.62 12.26
N VAL A 46 12.05 -1.52 11.70
CA VAL A 46 12.63 -0.93 10.47
C VAL A 46 13.45 0.32 10.76
N SER A 47 12.99 1.13 11.72
CA SER A 47 13.60 2.43 12.02
C SER A 47 15.06 2.32 12.49
N SER A 48 15.46 1.18 13.07
CA SER A 48 16.83 0.89 13.52
C SER A 48 17.73 0.24 12.46
N CYS A 49 17.19 -0.19 11.31
CA CYS A 49 17.92 -0.96 10.29
C CYS A 49 18.60 -0.11 9.20
N GLY A 50 18.66 1.22 9.38
CA GLY A 50 19.27 2.16 8.43
C GLY A 50 18.30 2.74 7.40
N GLU A 51 18.78 3.71 6.62
CA GLU A 51 17.94 4.47 5.67
C GLU A 51 17.38 3.61 4.55
N GLU A 52 18.17 2.68 4.00
CA GLU A 52 17.76 1.81 2.90
C GLU A 52 16.56 0.93 3.28
N ALA A 53 16.58 0.35 4.48
CA ALA A 53 15.47 -0.43 5.01
C ALA A 53 14.20 0.42 5.17
N GLN A 54 14.34 1.66 5.66
CA GLN A 54 13.22 2.59 5.79
C GLN A 54 12.65 2.97 4.42
N VAL A 55 13.51 3.27 3.45
CA VAL A 55 13.12 3.59 2.07
C VAL A 55 12.38 2.42 1.45
N GLY A 56 12.95 1.22 1.47
CA GLY A 56 12.33 0.03 0.89
C GLY A 56 10.97 -0.28 1.51
N TYR A 57 10.86 -0.16 2.84
CA TYR A 57 9.60 -0.36 3.53
C TYR A 57 8.53 0.65 3.09
N LEU A 58 8.84 1.95 3.15
CA LEU A 58 7.90 3.02 2.82
C LEU A 58 7.52 3.03 1.34
N ALA A 59 8.50 2.79 0.46
CA ALA A 59 8.31 2.80 -0.99
C ALA A 59 7.41 1.64 -1.46
N LEU A 60 7.61 0.44 -0.91
CA LEU A 60 6.73 -0.71 -1.18
C LEU A 60 5.29 -0.40 -0.78
N ARG A 61 5.08 0.14 0.43
CA ARG A 61 3.73 0.46 0.92
C ARG A 61 3.09 1.55 0.08
N TRP A 62 3.83 2.60 -0.26
CA TRP A 62 3.34 3.65 -1.14
C TRP A 62 2.82 3.07 -2.46
N CYS A 63 3.69 2.35 -3.18
CA CYS A 63 3.41 1.86 -4.52
C CYS A 63 2.20 0.90 -4.54
N LEU A 64 2.14 -0.02 -3.58
CA LEU A 64 1.01 -0.95 -3.48
C LEU A 64 -0.29 -0.27 -3.03
N LYS A 65 -0.24 0.69 -2.11
CA LYS A 65 -1.45 1.41 -1.68
C LYS A 65 -2.03 2.30 -2.77
N GLU A 66 -1.20 2.93 -3.59
CA GLU A 66 -1.63 3.65 -4.79
C GLU A 66 -2.26 2.71 -5.82
N ALA A 67 -1.64 1.54 -6.08
CA ALA A 67 -2.22 0.53 -6.96
C ALA A 67 -3.59 0.04 -6.45
N ILE A 68 -3.72 -0.25 -5.15
CA ILE A 68 -4.99 -0.66 -4.54
C ILE A 68 -6.04 0.46 -4.64
N TYR A 69 -5.66 1.71 -4.37
CA TYR A 69 -6.56 2.86 -4.49
C TYR A 69 -7.13 2.97 -5.91
N LYS A 70 -6.27 2.85 -6.93
CA LYS A 70 -6.68 2.87 -8.35
C LYS A 70 -7.60 1.71 -8.72
N ALA A 71 -7.38 0.52 -8.15
CA ALA A 71 -8.25 -0.63 -8.36
C ALA A 71 -9.63 -0.47 -7.70
N ALA A 72 -9.71 0.29 -6.59
CA ALA A 72 -10.95 0.49 -5.85
C ALA A 72 -11.79 1.68 -6.37
N TYR A 73 -11.16 2.71 -6.94
CA TYR A 73 -11.84 3.89 -7.47
C TYR A 73 -12.50 3.57 -8.83
N PRO A 74 -13.70 4.11 -9.14
CA PRO A 74 -14.53 5.03 -8.34
C PRO A 74 -15.47 4.32 -7.37
N HIS A 75 -15.50 2.99 -7.34
CA HIS A 75 -16.40 2.22 -6.48
C HIS A 75 -16.21 2.53 -5.00
N GLN A 76 -15.00 2.93 -4.60
CA GLN A 76 -14.67 3.46 -3.29
C GLN A 76 -13.56 4.50 -3.30
N VAL A 77 -13.60 5.36 -2.29
CA VAL A 77 -12.52 6.30 -1.98
C VAL A 77 -11.84 5.83 -0.70
N LEU A 78 -10.76 5.05 -0.85
CA LEU A 78 -10.00 4.53 0.29
C LEU A 78 -9.09 5.60 0.89
N ARG A 79 -8.95 5.62 2.23
CA ARG A 79 -7.83 6.33 2.88
C ARG A 79 -6.67 5.36 3.03
N TRP A 80 -5.46 5.90 3.05
CA TRP A 80 -4.24 5.06 3.09
C TRP A 80 -4.12 4.20 4.35
N CYS A 81 -4.63 4.70 5.48
CA CYS A 81 -4.69 3.95 6.74
C CYS A 81 -5.73 2.81 6.74
N ASP A 82 -6.67 2.81 5.79
CA ASP A 82 -7.66 1.73 5.65
C ASP A 82 -7.07 0.48 4.95
N VAL A 83 -5.86 0.60 4.39
CA VAL A 83 -5.13 -0.48 3.73
C VAL A 83 -3.94 -0.88 4.60
N GLN A 84 -3.78 -2.16 4.87
CA GLN A 84 -2.62 -2.74 5.55
C GLN A 84 -1.96 -3.76 4.61
N ILE A 85 -0.65 -3.66 4.43
CA ILE A 85 0.13 -4.62 3.65
C ILE A 85 0.95 -5.48 4.61
N PHE A 86 0.74 -6.78 4.51
CA PHE A 86 1.45 -7.78 5.30
C PHE A 86 2.02 -8.87 4.40
N LYS A 87 2.91 -9.70 4.95
CA LYS A 87 3.54 -10.79 4.21
C LYS A 87 2.98 -12.11 4.73
N LYS A 88 2.50 -12.96 3.84
CA LYS A 88 2.11 -14.35 4.15
C LYS A 88 3.06 -15.28 3.41
N GLY A 89 4.00 -15.90 4.14
CA GLY A 89 5.08 -16.68 3.54
C GLY A 89 6.02 -15.79 2.70
N SER A 90 6.17 -16.08 1.40
CA SER A 90 6.96 -15.27 0.46
C SER A 90 6.15 -14.21 -0.28
N LYS A 91 4.81 -14.26 -0.24
CA LYS A 91 3.92 -13.42 -1.04
C LYS A 91 3.43 -12.20 -0.23
N PRO A 92 3.43 -10.99 -0.82
CA PRO A 92 2.74 -9.85 -0.22
C PRO A 92 1.22 -10.05 -0.32
N GLU A 93 0.52 -9.78 0.78
CA GLU A 93 -0.95 -9.75 0.86
C GLU A 93 -1.40 -8.39 1.39
N ALA A 94 -2.59 -7.96 0.98
CA ALA A 94 -3.21 -6.73 1.48
C ALA A 94 -4.48 -7.08 2.26
N ASN A 95 -4.58 -6.51 3.47
CA ASN A 95 -5.82 -6.40 4.18
C ASN A 95 -6.38 -5.01 3.95
N VAL A 96 -7.47 -4.90 3.21
CA VAL A 96 -8.18 -3.64 3.05
C VAL A 96 -9.36 -3.69 4.02
N ASN A 97 -9.35 -2.88 5.07
CA ASN A 97 -10.36 -2.94 6.12
C ASN A 97 -11.78 -2.72 5.57
N TRP A 98 -11.94 -1.92 4.51
CA TRP A 98 -13.22 -1.77 3.81
C TRP A 98 -13.67 -3.05 3.09
N ILE A 99 -12.75 -3.83 2.50
CA ILE A 99 -13.07 -5.08 1.80
C ILE A 99 -13.71 -6.09 2.76
N LYS A 100 -13.40 -6.08 4.05
CA LYS A 100 -14.09 -6.91 5.05
C LYS A 100 -15.61 -6.65 5.14
N SER A 101 -16.08 -5.47 4.73
CA SER A 101 -17.50 -5.15 4.70
C SER A 101 -18.23 -5.70 3.46
N LEU A 102 -17.48 -6.04 2.41
CA LEU A 102 -17.94 -6.86 1.29
C LEU A 102 -17.60 -8.31 1.62
N ALA A 103 -18.59 -9.11 2.03
CA ALA A 103 -18.38 -10.46 2.55
C ALA A 103 -17.46 -11.36 1.67
N ASP A 104 -17.34 -11.06 0.37
CA ASP A 104 -16.63 -11.89 -0.60
C ASP A 104 -15.72 -11.06 -1.53
N ALA A 105 -14.91 -10.18 -0.94
CA ALA A 105 -13.95 -9.37 -1.69
C ALA A 105 -12.50 -9.81 -1.43
N HIS A 106 -11.72 -9.97 -2.51
CA HIS A 106 -10.35 -10.44 -2.49
C HIS A 106 -9.42 -9.43 -3.18
N THR A 107 -8.30 -9.09 -2.54
CA THR A 107 -7.26 -8.25 -3.16
C THR A 107 -6.04 -9.08 -3.49
N HIS A 108 -5.73 -9.15 -4.78
CA HIS A 108 -4.50 -9.75 -5.27
C HIS A 108 -3.51 -8.64 -5.57
N ILE A 109 -2.34 -8.68 -4.93
CA ILE A 109 -1.28 -7.71 -5.16
C ILE A 109 -0.01 -8.39 -5.62
N SER A 110 0.77 -7.65 -6.39
CA SER A 110 2.13 -8.02 -6.79
C SER A 110 3.01 -6.78 -6.73
N PHE A 111 4.28 -7.00 -6.39
CA PHE A 111 5.28 -5.95 -6.30
C PHE A 111 6.58 -6.44 -6.93
N SER A 112 7.19 -5.60 -7.75
CA SER A 112 8.52 -5.84 -8.31
C SER A 112 9.35 -4.57 -8.23
N HIS A 113 10.66 -4.71 -8.19
CA HIS A 113 11.58 -3.59 -8.21
C HIS A 113 12.86 -3.94 -8.95
N ASP A 114 13.42 -2.95 -9.65
CA ASP A 114 14.72 -3.05 -10.31
C ASP A 114 15.35 -1.66 -10.43
N GLN A 115 16.67 -1.56 -10.16
CA GLN A 115 17.48 -0.33 -10.28
C GLN A 115 16.80 0.96 -9.75
N GLY A 116 16.14 0.87 -8.60
CA GLY A 116 15.46 2.02 -7.98
C GLY A 116 14.07 2.33 -8.56
N MET A 117 13.63 1.65 -9.60
CA MET A 117 12.24 1.65 -10.04
C MET A 117 11.46 0.55 -9.31
N MET A 118 10.22 0.86 -8.93
CA MET A 118 9.33 -0.05 -8.23
C MET A 118 7.98 -0.03 -8.92
N ILE A 119 7.37 -1.20 -9.11
CA ILE A 119 6.05 -1.33 -9.70
C ILE A 119 5.15 -2.16 -8.78
N GLY A 120 3.94 -1.63 -8.55
CA GLY A 120 2.90 -2.25 -7.76
C GLY A 120 1.70 -2.54 -8.65
N TYR A 121 1.13 -3.73 -8.50
CA TYR A 121 -0.06 -4.16 -9.22
C TYR A 121 -1.10 -4.63 -8.22
N ALA A 122 -2.36 -4.29 -8.46
CA ALA A 122 -3.49 -4.71 -7.64
C ALA A 122 -4.68 -5.11 -8.51
N ILE A 123 -5.35 -6.20 -8.13
CA ILE A 123 -6.65 -6.63 -8.65
C ILE A 123 -7.57 -6.78 -7.46
N ILE A 124 -8.75 -6.18 -7.53
CA ILE A 124 -9.81 -6.41 -6.55
C ILE A 124 -10.87 -7.27 -7.24
N GLU A 125 -11.10 -8.45 -6.69
CA GLU A 125 -12.19 -9.34 -7.05
C GLU A 125 -13.31 -9.25 -6.01
N VAL A 126 -14.55 -9.26 -6.47
CA VAL A 126 -15.76 -9.37 -5.65
C VAL A 126 -16.74 -10.36 -6.27
N ASP A 127 -17.52 -11.06 -5.45
CA ASP A 127 -18.58 -11.92 -5.95
C ASP A 127 -19.74 -11.15 -6.60
N LYS A 128 -20.05 -9.96 -6.06
CA LYS A 128 -21.02 -9.02 -6.61
C LYS A 128 -20.47 -7.59 -6.58
N LEU A 129 -20.59 -6.90 -7.71
CA LEU A 129 -20.24 -5.48 -7.77
C LEU A 129 -21.18 -4.68 -6.84
N PRO A 130 -20.65 -3.78 -5.99
CA PRO A 130 -21.49 -2.88 -5.23
C PRO A 130 -22.28 -2.01 -6.21
N TYR A 131 -23.59 -1.93 -6.01
CA TYR A 131 -24.47 -1.11 -6.84
C TYR A 131 -23.96 0.33 -6.79
N ASN A 132 -23.69 0.90 -7.97
CA ASN A 132 -23.18 2.25 -8.09
C ASN A 132 -24.33 3.23 -7.80
N ASN A 133 -24.56 3.57 -6.53
CA ASN A 133 -25.49 4.63 -6.12
C ASN A 133 -24.90 5.99 -6.49
N SER A 134 -24.77 6.26 -7.78
CA SER A 134 -24.47 7.59 -8.30
C SER A 134 -25.77 8.40 -8.24
N LYS A 135 -25.90 9.24 -7.21
CA LYS A 135 -26.69 10.46 -7.24
C LYS A 135 -25.76 11.63 -7.46
#